data_AF-A0A8S9YSE4-F1
#
_entry.id   AF-A0A8S9YSE4-F1
#
_cell.length_a   1.000
_cell.length_b   1.000
_cell.length_c   1.000
_cell.angle_alpha   90.00
_cell.angle_beta   90.00
_cell.angle_gamma   90.00
#
_symmetry.space_group_name_H-M   'P 1'
#
loop_
_entity.id
_entity.type
_entity.pdbx_description
1 polymer ?
#
loop_
_entity_poly.entity_id
_entity_poly.type
_entity_poly.pdbx_seq_one_letter_code
_entity_poly.pdbx_strand_id
1 'polypeptide(L)'
;MELQTYGEDSICLNHDPHASWVQYECSNVTRLPSIRASCHKRECSSTTGLLIHIDLNIFQCPLMGGMIRVDTTSTFVHVTGSVDCPPCSDVCENCPIVQETMNIKPDQMPVTIPCSGHHWTFAFGTVFIGLLDLQLIHVL
;
A
#
# COMPACT_ATOMS: atom_id res chain seq x y z
N MET A 1 -0.39 9.22 4.07
CA MET A 1 -0.24 7.84 3.60
C MET A 1 -1.39 7.58 2.66
N GLU A 2 -1.09 7.43 1.38
CA GLU A 2 -2.09 7.16 0.35
C GLU A 2 -1.66 5.91 -0.40
N LEU A 3 -2.25 4.77 -0.04
CA LEU A 3 -2.06 3.49 -0.74
C LEU A 3 -2.86 3.43 -2.04
N GLN A 4 -3.70 4.44 -2.31
CA GLN A 4 -4.42 4.60 -3.56
C GLN A 4 -4.50 6.08 -3.91
N THR A 5 -4.37 6.39 -5.18
CA THR A 5 -4.52 7.74 -5.73
C THR A 5 -5.51 7.69 -6.89
N TYR A 6 -6.36 8.71 -6.96
CA TYR A 6 -7.38 8.85 -8.00
C TYR A 6 -7.21 10.19 -8.72
N GLY A 7 -7.51 10.22 -10.01
CA GLY A 7 -7.38 11.40 -10.87
C GLY A 7 -7.11 11.02 -12.32
N GLU A 8 -6.97 12.02 -13.19
CA GLU A 8 -6.69 11.80 -14.63
C GLU A 8 -5.35 11.08 -14.86
N ASP A 9 -4.37 11.33 -13.99
CA ASP A 9 -3.06 10.67 -14.02
C ASP A 9 -3.03 9.40 -13.18
N SER A 10 -4.17 8.77 -12.91
CA SER A 10 -4.24 7.51 -12.16
C SER A 10 -4.68 6.34 -13.04
N ILE A 11 -4.15 5.15 -12.76
CA ILE A 11 -4.59 3.90 -13.38
C ILE A 11 -4.91 2.86 -12.32
N CYS A 12 -5.90 2.01 -12.58
CA CYS A 12 -6.28 0.93 -11.69
C CYS A 12 -5.65 -0.38 -12.15
N LEU A 13 -4.91 -1.01 -11.24
CA LEU A 13 -4.18 -2.25 -11.47
C LEU A 13 -4.87 -3.39 -10.75
N ASN A 14 -5.00 -4.53 -11.42
CA ASN A 14 -5.49 -5.74 -10.78
C ASN A 14 -4.45 -6.29 -9.82
N HIS A 15 -4.90 -6.95 -8.77
CA HIS A 15 -4.04 -7.69 -7.86
C HIS A 15 -3.93 -9.14 -8.30
N ASP A 16 -2.90 -9.85 -7.84
CA ASP A 16 -2.80 -11.29 -8.02
C ASP A 16 -4.05 -11.99 -7.43
N PRO A 17 -4.85 -12.70 -8.23
CA PRO A 17 -6.03 -13.40 -7.72
C PRO A 17 -5.70 -14.62 -6.86
N HIS A 18 -4.45 -15.09 -6.90
CA HIS A 18 -3.96 -16.26 -6.17
C HIS A 18 -3.17 -15.91 -4.91
N ALA A 19 -2.86 -14.63 -4.68
CA ALA A 19 -2.10 -14.18 -3.53
C ALA A 19 -2.74 -12.96 -2.84
N SER A 20 -3.07 -13.12 -1.56
CA SER A 20 -3.58 -12.00 -0.76
C SER A 20 -2.49 -10.98 -0.47
N TRP A 21 -2.85 -9.71 -0.49
CA TRP A 21 -2.03 -8.64 0.07
C TRP A 21 -1.90 -8.81 1.58
N VAL A 22 -0.73 -8.44 2.11
CA VAL A 22 -0.44 -8.54 3.55
C VAL A 22 0.01 -7.19 4.06
N GLN A 23 -0.66 -6.74 5.12
CA GLN A 23 -0.32 -5.55 5.88
C GLN A 23 0.29 -5.97 7.22
N TYR A 24 1.42 -5.38 7.57
CA TYR A 24 2.08 -5.52 8.84
C TYR A 24 2.05 -4.18 9.55
N GLU A 25 1.60 -4.20 10.81
CA GLU A 25 1.49 -3.01 11.64
C GLU A 25 1.79 -3.43 13.08
N CYS A 26 2.82 -2.85 13.69
CA CYS A 26 3.25 -3.24 15.03
C CYS A 26 3.57 -4.76 15.08
N SER A 27 2.88 -5.54 15.91
CA SER A 27 2.96 -7.02 15.95
C SER A 27 1.82 -7.73 15.19
N ASN A 28 0.93 -6.97 14.56
CA ASN A 28 -0.23 -7.50 13.87
C ASN A 28 0.07 -7.76 12.39
N VAL A 29 -0.47 -8.87 11.89
CA VAL A 29 -0.42 -9.25 10.48
C VAL A 29 -1.84 -9.40 9.98
N THR A 30 -2.24 -8.52 9.05
CA THR A 30 -3.57 -8.52 8.44
C THR A 30 -3.45 -8.97 6.99
N ARG A 31 -4.15 -10.05 6.63
CA ARG A 31 -4.30 -10.46 5.22
C ARG A 31 -5.53 -9.77 4.64
N LEU A 32 -5.41 -9.26 3.42
CA LEU A 32 -6.41 -8.45 2.73
C LEU A 32 -6.96 -9.19 1.50
N PRO A 33 -7.75 -10.27 1.66
CA PRO A 33 -8.20 -11.12 0.55
C PRO A 33 -9.27 -10.48 -0.34
N SER A 34 -9.95 -9.43 0.14
CA SER A 34 -11.03 -8.76 -0.58
C SER A 34 -10.53 -7.70 -1.58
N ILE A 35 -9.28 -7.25 -1.45
CA ILE A 35 -8.74 -6.20 -2.32
C ILE A 35 -8.23 -6.83 -3.60
N ARG A 36 -8.99 -6.66 -4.68
CA ARG A 36 -8.70 -7.25 -6.00
C ARG A 36 -8.08 -6.29 -7.00
N ALA A 37 -8.13 -4.99 -6.72
CA ALA A 37 -7.51 -3.95 -7.52
C ALA A 37 -7.25 -2.71 -6.66
N SER A 38 -6.34 -1.86 -7.10
CA SER A 38 -6.07 -0.56 -6.51
C SER A 38 -5.67 0.46 -7.58
N CYS A 39 -6.02 1.73 -7.38
CA CYS A 39 -5.69 2.81 -8.32
C CYS A 39 -4.53 3.63 -7.81
N HIS A 40 -3.60 3.96 -8.70
CA HIS A 40 -2.33 4.60 -8.36
C HIS A 40 -1.98 5.65 -9.39
N LYS A 41 -1.23 6.67 -8.97
CA LYS A 41 -0.70 7.66 -9.89
C LYS A 41 0.30 6.99 -10.84
N ARG A 42 0.15 7.26 -12.13
CA ARG A 42 1.06 6.83 -13.20
C ARG A 42 2.02 7.95 -13.61
N GLU A 43 3.15 7.54 -14.14
CA GLU A 43 4.10 8.39 -14.84
C GLU A 43 4.65 7.63 -16.05
N CYS A 44 4.76 8.32 -17.18
CA CYS A 44 5.25 7.73 -18.43
C CYS A 44 6.61 8.34 -18.78
N SER A 45 7.58 7.48 -19.07
CA SER A 45 8.94 7.86 -19.46
C SER A 45 9.33 7.19 -20.78
N SER A 46 9.95 7.95 -21.67
CA SER A 46 10.45 7.44 -22.94
C SER A 46 11.65 6.50 -22.80
N THR A 47 12.28 6.43 -21.63
CA THR A 47 13.44 5.54 -21.36
C THR A 47 13.09 4.40 -20.40
N THR A 48 12.28 4.66 -19.38
CA THR A 48 11.93 3.69 -18.33
C THR A 48 10.53 3.11 -18.46
N GLY A 49 9.68 3.63 -19.37
CA GLY A 49 8.34 3.12 -19.64
C GLY A 49 7.30 3.59 -18.61
N LEU A 50 6.37 2.70 -18.24
CA LEU A 50 5.31 2.98 -17.28
C LEU A 50 5.82 2.84 -15.84
N LEU A 51 5.65 3.89 -15.06
CA LEU A 51 5.97 3.97 -13.64
C LEU A 51 4.70 4.16 -12.80
N ILE A 52 4.63 3.51 -11.65
CA ILE A 52 3.50 3.56 -10.72
C ILE A 52 3.97 4.04 -9.36
N HIS A 53 3.26 5.03 -8.82
CA HIS A 53 3.54 5.61 -7.51
C HIS A 53 2.62 4.98 -6.46
N ILE A 54 3.20 4.30 -5.46
CA ILE A 54 2.47 3.70 -4.34
C ILE A 54 3.08 4.21 -3.03
N ASP A 55 2.32 5.05 -2.33
CA ASP A 55 2.80 5.86 -1.19
C ASP A 55 4.03 6.70 -1.58
N LEU A 56 5.20 6.46 -0.97
CA LEU A 56 6.45 7.18 -1.27
C LEU A 56 7.34 6.47 -2.31
N ASN A 57 6.91 5.29 -2.78
CA ASN A 57 7.71 4.43 -3.62
C ASN A 57 7.24 4.45 -5.08
N ILE A 58 8.21 4.31 -5.99
CA ILE A 58 7.98 4.25 -7.43
C ILE A 58 8.34 2.84 -7.90
N PHE A 59 7.43 2.22 -8.65
CA PHE A 59 7.58 0.89 -9.20
C PHE A 59 7.62 0.94 -10.72
N GLN A 60 8.55 0.21 -11.32
CA GLN A 60 8.67 0.07 -12.76
C GLN A 60 7.79 -1.09 -13.27
N CYS A 61 6.83 -0.80 -14.14
CA CYS A 61 6.09 -1.86 -14.83
C CYS A 61 6.93 -2.44 -15.99
N PRO A 62 6.89 -3.77 -16.24
CA PRO A 62 7.52 -4.37 -17.40
C PRO A 62 6.92 -3.82 -18.70
N LEU A 63 7.75 -3.64 -19.73
CA LEU A 63 7.33 -3.06 -21.01
C LEU A 63 6.14 -3.78 -21.65
N MET A 64 6.14 -5.12 -21.59
CA MET A 64 5.09 -5.99 -22.14
C MET A 64 3.93 -6.26 -21.17
N GLY A 65 3.92 -5.61 -20.00
CA GLY A 65 2.99 -5.89 -18.92
C GLY A 65 3.35 -7.14 -18.11
N GLY A 66 2.55 -7.42 -17.10
CA GLY A 66 2.66 -8.55 -16.21
C GLY A 66 2.86 -8.18 -14.73
N MET A 67 3.03 -9.21 -13.92
CA MET A 67 3.06 -9.09 -12.46
C MET A 67 4.34 -8.43 -11.95
N ILE A 68 4.17 -7.46 -11.04
CA ILE A 68 5.26 -6.93 -10.22
C ILE A 68 4.95 -7.13 -8.74
N ARG A 69 6.02 -7.35 -7.97
CA ARG A 69 5.94 -7.40 -6.51
C ARG A 69 5.99 -5.98 -5.96
N VAL A 70 4.99 -5.63 -5.17
CA VAL A 70 4.96 -4.38 -4.41
C VAL A 70 5.35 -4.70 -2.99
N ASP A 71 6.30 -3.94 -2.48
CA ASP A 71 6.80 -4.04 -1.13
C ASP A 71 7.13 -2.61 -0.70
N THR A 72 6.29 -2.05 0.17
CA THR A 72 6.34 -0.63 0.50
C THR A 72 6.19 -0.44 2.00
N THR A 73 7.06 0.38 2.57
CA THR A 73 7.03 0.71 3.99
C THR A 73 6.68 2.18 4.16
N SER A 74 5.57 2.43 4.85
CA SER A 74 5.26 3.75 5.38
C SER A 74 5.67 3.84 6.85
N THR A 75 5.47 5.00 7.49
CA THR A 75 5.94 5.27 8.86
C THR A 75 5.50 4.22 9.88
N PHE A 76 4.28 3.67 9.77
CA PHE A 76 3.68 2.76 10.76
C PHE A 76 3.18 1.44 10.17
N VAL A 77 3.29 1.26 8.85
CA VAL A 77 2.67 0.16 8.15
C VAL A 77 3.60 -0.31 7.04
N HIS A 78 3.78 -1.62 6.93
CA HIS A 78 4.42 -2.25 5.79
C HIS A 78 3.38 -3.04 5.02
N VAL A 79 3.34 -2.86 3.70
CA VAL A 79 2.39 -3.53 2.84
C VAL A 79 3.15 -4.25 1.75
N THR A 80 2.79 -5.52 1.53
CA THR A 80 3.41 -6.35 0.51
C THR A 80 2.37 -7.14 -0.26
N GLY A 81 2.59 -7.28 -1.57
CA GLY A 81 1.64 -7.91 -2.47
C GLY A 81 2.13 -7.91 -3.91
N SER A 82 1.22 -8.04 -4.86
CA SER A 82 1.55 -7.97 -6.29
C SER A 82 0.40 -7.33 -7.06
N VAL A 83 0.79 -6.55 -8.07
CA VAL A 83 -0.13 -5.94 -9.04
C VAL A 83 0.23 -6.42 -10.44
N ASP A 84 -0.80 -6.52 -11.29
CA ASP A 84 -0.67 -6.82 -12.71
C ASP A 84 -0.58 -5.52 -13.50
N CYS A 85 0.60 -5.22 -14.03
CA CYS A 85 0.82 -4.05 -14.87
C CYS A 85 0.30 -4.31 -16.28
N PRO A 86 -0.41 -3.35 -16.90
CA PRO A 86 -0.68 -3.41 -18.33
C PRO A 86 0.61 -3.22 -19.15
N PRO A 87 0.62 -3.63 -20.43
CA PRO A 87 1.64 -3.20 -21.39
C PRO A 87 1.78 -1.67 -21.40
N CYS A 88 3.01 -1.18 -21.54
CA CYS A 88 3.29 0.27 -21.55
C CYS A 88 2.49 0.98 -22.65
N SER A 89 2.38 0.36 -23.84
CA SER A 89 1.68 0.91 -25.01
C SER A 89 0.19 1.14 -24.79
N ASP A 90 -0.42 0.47 -23.81
CA ASP A 90 -1.86 0.58 -23.54
C ASP A 90 -2.16 1.82 -22.69
N VAL A 91 -1.14 2.41 -22.04
CA VAL A 91 -1.29 3.51 -21.08
C VAL A 91 -0.48 4.74 -21.49
N CYS A 92 0.71 4.55 -22.06
CA CYS A 92 1.65 5.61 -22.41
C CYS A 92 1.75 5.77 -23.92
N GLU A 93 1.78 7.02 -24.40
CA GLU A 93 1.92 7.31 -25.84
C GLU A 93 3.33 7.01 -26.36
N ASN A 94 4.35 7.22 -25.52
CA ASN A 94 5.75 7.05 -25.87
C ASN A 94 6.43 6.05 -24.91
N CYS A 95 6.64 4.83 -25.39
CA CYS A 95 7.33 3.77 -24.66
C CYS A 95 8.72 3.50 -25.27
N PRO A 96 9.72 3.14 -24.45
CA PRO A 96 11.03 2.75 -24.95
C PRO A 96 10.95 1.44 -25.76
N ILE A 97 11.85 1.26 -26.72
CA ILE A 97 12.05 -0.04 -27.41
C ILE A 97 12.80 -1.02 -26.48
N VAL A 98 13.75 -0.50 -25.71
CA VAL A 98 14.51 -1.23 -24.69
C VAL A 98 14.40 -0.44 -23.40
N GLN A 99 13.87 -1.09 -22.37
CA GLN A 99 13.59 -0.45 -21.10
C GLN A 99 14.85 -0.37 -20.25
N GLU A 100 15.23 0.84 -19.85
CA GLU A 100 16.29 1.04 -18.86
C GLU A 100 15.75 0.65 -17.47
N THR A 101 16.44 -0.25 -16.77
CA THR A 101 16.07 -0.60 -15.40
C THR A 101 16.33 0.57 -14.47
N MET A 102 15.32 0.99 -13.72
CA MET A 102 15.54 1.93 -12.64
C MET A 102 16.37 1.24 -11.55
N ASN A 103 17.39 1.94 -11.04
CA ASN A 103 18.14 1.49 -9.87
C ASN A 103 17.33 1.76 -8.59
N ILE A 104 16.15 1.15 -8.48
CA ILE A 104 15.32 1.21 -7.28
C ILE A 104 15.64 -0.05 -6.48
N LYS A 105 16.38 0.14 -5.40
CA LYS A 105 16.58 -0.92 -4.42
C LYS A 105 15.20 -1.21 -3.78
N PRO A 106 14.69 -2.45 -3.83
CA PRO A 106 13.46 -2.79 -3.13
C PRO A 106 13.57 -2.38 -1.67
N ASP A 107 12.51 -1.82 -1.11
CA ASP A 107 12.46 -1.53 0.31
C ASP A 107 12.75 -2.83 1.08
N GLN A 108 13.70 -2.75 2.01
CA GLN A 108 13.90 -3.85 2.95
C GLN A 108 12.76 -3.80 3.96
N MET A 109 12.03 -4.91 4.10
CA MET A 109 11.07 -5.06 5.18
C MET A 109 11.72 -4.65 6.51
N PRO A 110 11.16 -3.68 7.24
CA PRO A 110 11.70 -3.24 8.52
C PRO A 110 11.70 -4.40 9.51
N VAL A 111 12.77 -4.51 10.29
CA VAL A 111 12.85 -5.49 11.39
C VAL A 111 11.79 -5.18 12.47
N THR A 112 11.40 -3.91 12.60
CA THR A 112 10.38 -3.43 13.53
C THR A 112 9.53 -2.36 12.87
N ILE A 113 8.20 -2.50 12.90
CA ILE A 113 7.26 -1.48 12.43
C ILE A 113 6.69 -0.76 13.67
N PRO A 114 6.92 0.55 13.84
CA PRO A 114 6.46 1.27 15.03
C PRO A 114 4.93 1.34 15.07
N CYS A 115 4.37 1.30 16.27
CA CYS A 115 2.93 1.33 16.48
C CYS A 115 2.46 2.80 16.51
N SER A 116 1.37 3.15 15.82
CA SER A 116 0.72 4.46 15.95
C SER A 116 0.02 4.54 17.32
N GLY A 117 0.77 4.91 18.35
CA GLY A 117 0.21 5.07 19.69
C GLY A 117 -0.63 6.34 19.79
N HIS A 118 -1.94 6.21 20.01
CA HIS A 118 -2.61 7.14 20.92
C HIS A 118 -2.17 6.74 22.33
N HIS A 119 -1.06 7.31 22.81
CA HIS A 119 -0.68 7.22 24.20
C HIS A 119 -1.63 8.11 25.02
N TRP A 120 -2.81 7.59 25.40
CA TRP A 120 -3.45 8.10 26.59
C TRP A 120 -2.62 7.61 27.75
N THR A 121 -1.65 8.42 28.18
CA THR A 121 -1.20 8.36 29.56
C THR A 121 -2.42 8.71 30.41
N PHE A 122 -3.22 7.71 30.77
CA PHE A 122 -3.92 7.76 32.03
C PHE A 122 -2.81 7.80 33.08
N ALA A 123 -2.40 9.00 33.46
CA ALA A 123 -1.68 9.20 34.68
C ALA A 123 -2.53 8.52 35.75
N PHE A 124 -2.01 7.44 36.34
CA PHE A 124 -2.58 6.81 37.51
C PHE A 124 -2.51 7.80 38.68
N GLY A 125 -3.37 8.82 38.64
CA GLY A 125 -3.86 9.52 39.80
C GLY A 125 -5.11 8.78 40.22
N THR A 126 -5.00 8.00 41.29
CA THR A 126 -6.13 7.34 41.95
C THR A 126 -7.24 8.34 42.22
N VAL A 127 -8.33 8.28 41.47
CA VAL A 127 -9.61 8.86 41.87
C VAL A 127 -10.56 7.69 42.05
N PHE A 128 -10.82 7.35 43.30
CA PHE A 128 -11.94 6.51 43.68
C PHE A 128 -13.23 7.21 43.26
N ILE A 129 -13.97 6.63 42.31
CA ILE A 129 -15.41 6.90 42.15
C ILE A 129 -16.09 5.55 41.98
N GLY A 130 -17.11 5.35 42.81
CA GLY A 130 -17.68 4.06 43.17
C GLY A 130 -18.44 3.34 42.08
N LEU A 131 -18.75 2.08 42.38
CA LEU A 131 -19.77 1.29 41.70
C LEU A 131 -21.05 2.12 41.54
N LEU A 132 -21.58 2.20 40.33
CA LEU A 132 -23.01 2.03 40.09
C LEU A 132 -23.32 1.66 38.63
N ASP A 133 -23.92 0.48 38.50
CA ASP A 133 -24.93 0.02 37.55
C ASP A 133 -24.75 0.04 36.02
N LEU A 134 -24.85 -1.18 35.48
CA LEU A 134 -25.81 -1.61 34.45
C LEU A 134 -26.41 -0.51 33.55
N GLN A 135 -26.17 -0.61 32.23
CA GLN A 135 -27.19 -1.14 31.32
C GLN A 135 -26.69 -1.30 29.88
N LEU A 136 -27.02 -2.46 29.31
CA LEU A 136 -27.18 -2.71 27.88
C LEU A 136 -27.91 -1.55 27.21
N ILE A 137 -27.39 -1.06 26.09
CA ILE A 137 -28.21 -0.44 25.06
C ILE A 137 -27.69 -0.88 23.68
N HIS A 138 -28.37 -1.89 23.11
CA HIS A 138 -28.61 -2.03 21.66
C HIS A 138 -29.45 -0.83 21.22
N VAL A 139 -29.17 -0.22 20.07
CA VAL A 139 -30.15 0.63 19.37
C VAL A 139 -30.15 0.29 17.89
N LEU A 140 -31.31 -0.19 17.44
CA LEU A 140 -31.87 0.04 16.12
C LEU A 140 -32.22 1.52 15.96
#